data_AF-J0LBI3-F1
#
_entry.id   AF-J0LBI3-F1
#
_cell.length_a   1.000
_cell.length_b   1.000
_cell.length_c   1.000
_cell.angle_alpha   90.00
_cell.angle_beta   90.00
_cell.angle_gamma   90.00
#
_symmetry.space_group_name_H-M   'P 1'
#
loop_
_entity.id
_entity.type
_entity.pdbx_description
1 polymer ?
#
loop_
_entity_poly.entity_id
_entity_poly.type
_entity_poly.pdbx_seq_one_letter_code
_entity_poly.pdbx_strand_id
1 'polypeptide(L)'
;DDCNTIRRKTRALLATPGFKVTPWLKEIGNINSNSYQRFMKATGPMGGAENGFFSAAYRYFEKVRIMEGKKKTAKRIRDEAEYANGRDLRDSRRKVWLLPA
;
A
#
# COMPACT_ATOMS: atom_id res chain seq x y z
N ASP A 1 5.10 -2.81 -6.39
CA ASP A 1 3.63 -2.84 -6.21
C ASP A 1 3.13 -1.43 -5.96
N ASP A 2 2.11 -1.03 -6.71
CA ASP A 2 1.45 0.27 -6.62
C ASP A 2 0.30 0.28 -5.60
N CYS A 3 -0.20 1.46 -5.24
CA CYS A 3 -1.29 1.60 -4.25
C CYS A 3 -2.56 0.84 -4.69
N ASN A 4 -2.82 0.75 -6.00
CA ASN A 4 -3.92 -0.05 -6.54
C ASN A 4 -3.75 -1.55 -6.26
N THR A 5 -2.54 -2.08 -6.46
CA THR A 5 -2.26 -3.49 -6.19
C THR A 5 -2.38 -3.81 -4.71
N ILE A 6 -1.89 -2.93 -3.83
CA ILE A 6 -2.07 -3.10 -2.38
C ILE A 6 -3.57 -3.10 -2.03
N ARG A 7 -4.37 -2.14 -2.51
CA ARG A 7 -5.82 -2.13 -2.26
C ARG A 7 -6.51 -3.41 -2.73
N ARG A 8 -6.14 -3.92 -3.90
CA ARG A 8 -6.69 -5.19 -4.42
C ARG A 8 -6.30 -6.39 -3.57
N LYS A 9 -5.04 -6.49 -3.15
CA LYS A 9 -4.57 -7.54 -2.23
C LYS A 9 -5.29 -7.46 -0.88
N THR A 10 -5.48 -6.26 -0.34
CA THR A 10 -6.23 -6.04 0.89
C THR A 10 -7.69 -6.46 0.76
N ARG A 11 -8.36 -6.15 -0.35
CA ARG A 11 -9.73 -6.64 -0.60
C ARG A 11 -9.79 -8.17 -0.71
N ALA A 12 -8.81 -8.80 -1.33
CA ALA A 12 -8.73 -10.26 -1.39
C ALA A 12 -8.53 -10.87 0.01
N LEU A 13 -7.68 -10.27 0.85
CA LEU A 13 -7.48 -10.69 2.23
C LEU A 13 -8.76 -10.59 3.07
N LEU A 14 -9.57 -9.56 2.82
CA LEU A 14 -10.86 -9.37 3.48
C LEU A 14 -11.93 -10.36 3.08
N ALA A 15 -11.81 -10.94 1.88
CA ALA A 15 -12.73 -11.97 1.41
C ALA A 15 -12.47 -13.32 2.09
N THR A 16 -11.33 -13.49 2.78
CA THR A 16 -11.02 -14.70 3.53
C THR A 16 -11.96 -14.85 4.73
N PRO A 17 -12.64 -16.00 4.90
CA PRO A 17 -13.57 -16.21 6.00
C PRO A 17 -12.84 -16.11 7.35
N GLY A 18 -13.43 -15.37 8.29
CA GLY A 18 -12.87 -15.18 9.64
C GLY A 18 -11.78 -14.11 9.74
N PHE A 19 -11.38 -13.47 8.64
CA PHE A 19 -10.40 -12.39 8.68
C PHE A 19 -10.97 -11.12 9.32
N LYS A 20 -10.22 -10.52 10.26
CA LYS A 20 -10.60 -9.28 10.95
C LYS A 20 -9.57 -8.19 10.69
N VAL A 21 -10.03 -7.04 10.19
CA VAL A 21 -9.19 -5.87 9.89
C VAL A 21 -8.50 -5.33 11.14
N THR A 22 -9.24 -5.13 12.23
CA THR A 22 -8.72 -4.39 13.40
C THR A 22 -7.54 -5.09 14.07
N PRO A 23 -7.57 -6.42 14.34
CA PRO A 23 -6.39 -7.14 14.83
C PRO A 23 -5.22 -7.08 13.84
N TRP A 24 -5.50 -7.29 12.55
CA TRP A 24 -4.47 -7.25 11.51
C TRP A 24 -3.78 -5.88 11.42
N LEU A 25 -4.52 -4.77 11.51
CA LEU A 25 -3.94 -3.42 11.53
C LEU A 25 -2.99 -3.20 12.71
N LYS A 26 -3.27 -3.83 13.85
CA LYS A 26 -2.38 -3.80 15.02
C LYS A 26 -1.09 -4.59 14.75
N GLU A 27 -1.22 -5.79 14.20
CA GLU A 27 -0.11 -6.71 13.91
C GLU A 27 0.88 -6.16 12.87
N ILE A 28 0.40 -5.51 11.81
CA ILE A 28 1.28 -5.07 10.71
C ILE A 28 2.11 -3.82 11.03
N GLY A 29 1.74 -3.06 12.06
CA GLY A 29 2.43 -1.82 12.41
C GLY A 29 1.61 -0.82 13.24
N ASN A 30 0.67 -1.30 14.06
CA ASN A 30 -0.18 -0.46 14.90
C ASN A 30 -0.87 0.69 14.15
N ILE A 31 -1.46 0.37 12.99
CA ILE A 31 -2.06 1.37 12.10
C ILE A 31 -3.44 1.78 12.60
N ASN A 32 -3.70 3.09 12.64
CA ASN A 32 -5.03 3.63 12.93
C ASN A 32 -6.05 3.22 11.86
N SER A 33 -7.24 2.78 12.29
CA SER A 33 -8.39 2.48 11.42
C SER A 33 -8.74 3.63 10.46
N ASN A 34 -8.60 4.89 10.87
CA ASN A 34 -8.83 6.04 9.99
C ASN A 34 -7.82 6.10 8.84
N SER A 35 -6.54 5.83 9.11
CA SER A 35 -5.49 5.80 8.08
C SER A 35 -5.77 4.69 7.06
N TYR A 36 -6.15 3.51 7.54
CA TYR A 36 -6.59 2.41 6.68
C TYR A 36 -7.80 2.80 5.81
N GLN A 37 -8.86 3.35 6.40
CA GLN A 37 -10.07 3.74 5.66
C GLN A 37 -9.78 4.80 4.60
N ARG A 38 -8.96 5.81 4.92
CA ARG A 38 -8.52 6.84 3.96
C ARG A 38 -7.77 6.23 2.79
N PHE A 39 -6.86 5.30 3.05
CA PHE A 39 -6.14 4.60 1.98
C PHE A 39 -7.09 3.80 1.08
N MET A 40 -8.03 3.06 1.66
CA MET A 40 -8.98 2.24 0.89
C MET A 40 -9.92 3.09 0.02
N LYS A 41 -10.25 4.31 0.47
CA LYS A 41 -11.05 5.29 -0.28
C LYS A 41 -10.25 6.07 -1.33
N ALA A 42 -8.93 6.18 -1.19
CA ALA A 42 -8.08 6.87 -2.14
C ALA A 42 -8.15 6.22 -3.53
N THR A 43 -7.80 6.97 -4.57
CA THR A 43 -7.85 6.51 -5.97
C THR A 43 -6.56 6.84 -6.74
N GLY A 44 -6.26 6.01 -7.73
CA GLY A 44 -5.06 6.12 -8.56
C GLY A 44 -3.84 5.34 -8.04
N PRO A 45 -2.79 5.23 -8.89
CA PRO A 45 -1.63 4.36 -8.64
C PRO A 45 -0.73 4.86 -7.49
N MET A 46 -0.67 6.18 -7.27
CA MET A 46 0.06 6.83 -6.17
C MET A 46 -0.86 7.36 -5.07
N GLY A 47 -2.17 7.16 -5.22
CA GLY A 47 -3.18 7.66 -4.29
C GLY A 47 -3.01 7.00 -2.92
N GLY A 48 -2.46 7.75 -1.97
CA GLY A 48 -2.19 7.28 -0.61
C GLY A 48 -0.82 6.62 -0.41
N ALA A 49 0.15 6.84 -1.31
CA ALA A 49 1.53 6.36 -1.12
C ALA A 49 2.21 6.97 0.13
N GLU A 50 1.84 8.21 0.51
CA GLU A 50 2.29 8.87 1.74
C GLU A 50 1.69 8.25 3.03
N ASN A 51 0.68 7.40 2.91
CA ASN A 51 -0.02 6.86 4.07
C ASN A 51 0.80 5.73 4.72
N GLY A 52 1.01 5.79 6.03
CA GLY A 52 1.72 4.75 6.78
C GLY A 52 1.13 3.34 6.61
N PHE A 53 -0.17 3.23 6.30
CA PHE A 53 -0.78 1.95 5.95
C PHE A 53 -0.16 1.32 4.70
N PHE A 54 0.16 2.11 3.66
CA PHE A 54 0.74 1.59 2.42
C PHE A 54 2.08 0.89 2.69
N SER A 55 2.99 1.56 3.41
CA SER A 55 4.30 1.01 3.74
C SER A 55 4.20 -0.26 4.60
N ALA A 56 3.31 -0.27 5.60
CA ALA A 56 3.10 -1.44 6.45
C ALA A 56 2.49 -2.62 5.69
N ALA A 57 1.43 -2.37 4.91
CA ALA A 57 0.77 -3.39 4.10
C ALA A 57 1.70 -3.94 3.01
N TYR A 58 2.50 -3.08 2.39
CA TYR A 58 3.51 -3.47 1.41
C TYR A 58 4.50 -4.48 2.01
N ARG A 59 5.05 -4.18 3.18
CA ARG A 59 5.96 -5.09 3.89
C ARG A 59 5.29 -6.40 4.27
N TYR A 60 4.03 -6.35 4.70
CA TYR A 60 3.24 -7.54 5.02
C TYR A 60 3.06 -8.45 3.80
N PHE A 61 2.60 -7.92 2.67
CA PHE A 61 2.38 -8.72 1.46
C PHE A 61 3.69 -9.23 0.85
N GLU A 62 4.81 -8.53 1.01
CA GLU A 62 6.12 -9.05 0.61
C GLU A 62 6.55 -10.23 1.48
N LYS A 63 6.34 -10.15 2.80
CA LYS A 63 6.57 -11.28 3.72
C LYS A 63 5.70 -12.48 3.34
N VAL A 64 4.41 -12.27 3.10
CA VAL A 64 3.49 -13.34 2.67
C VAL A 64 3.97 -13.97 1.37
N ARG A 65 4.39 -13.18 0.39
CA ARG A 65 4.94 -13.69 -0.88
C ARG A 65 6.17 -14.58 -0.65
N ILE A 66 7.09 -14.16 0.23
CA ILE A 66 8.29 -14.94 0.57
C ILE A 66 7.90 -16.26 1.24
N MET A 67 6.97 -16.21 2.20
CA MET A 67 6.47 -17.40 2.89
C MET A 67 5.77 -18.39 1.94
N GLU A 68 5.01 -17.89 0.98
CA GLU A 68 4.35 -18.72 -0.05
C GLU A 68 5.30 -19.18 -1.17
N GLY A 69 6.56 -18.73 -1.18
CA GLY A 69 7.54 -19.08 -2.22
C GLY A 69 7.19 -18.54 -3.62
N LYS A 70 6.31 -17.54 -3.72
CA LYS A 70 5.84 -17.02 -5.01
C LYS A 70 6.92 -16.18 -5.71
N LYS A 71 7.09 -16.38 -7.01
CA LYS A 71 7.98 -15.57 -7.85
C LYS A 71 7.57 -14.08 -7.84
N LYS A 72 8.52 -13.18 -8.14
CA LYS A 72 8.24 -11.75 -8.29
C LYS A 72 7.26 -11.57 -9.45
N THR A 73 6.28 -10.68 -9.30
CA THR A 73 5.39 -10.34 -10.40
C THR A 73 6.16 -9.56 -11.47
N ALA A 74 5.77 -9.69 -12.74
CA ALA A 74 6.41 -8.93 -13.84
C ALA A 74 6.40 -7.41 -13.60
N LYS A 75 5.33 -6.89 -12.96
CA LYS A 75 5.24 -5.49 -12.55
C LYS A 75 6.33 -5.11 -11.55
N ARG A 76 6.63 -5.98 -10.57
CA ARG A 76 7.69 -5.74 -9.58
C ARG A 76 9.07 -5.70 -10.24
N ILE A 77 9.33 -6.63 -11.16
CA ILE A 77 10.60 -6.69 -11.90
C ILE A 77 10.80 -5.40 -12.72
N ARG A 78 9.76 -4.96 -13.42
CA ARG A 78 9.78 -3.70 -14.17
C ARG A 78 9.97 -2.48 -13.27
N ASP A 79 9.23 -2.39 -12.17
CA ASP A 79 9.35 -1.28 -11.21
C ASP A 79 10.77 -1.23 -10.58
N GLU A 80 11.37 -2.39 -10.27
CA GLU A 80 12.75 -2.47 -9.76
C GLU A 80 13.79 -2.03 -10.80
N ALA A 81 13.56 -2.34 -12.08
CA ALA A 81 14.42 -1.91 -13.17
C ALA A 81 14.31 -0.39 -13.44
N GLU A 82 13.09 0.16 -13.35
CA GLU A 82 12.82 1.57 -13.66
C GLU A 82 13.15 2.51 -12.48
N TYR A 83 12.97 2.05 -11.23
CA TYR A 83 13.16 2.85 -10.03
C TYR A 83 14.13 2.16 -9.05
N ALA A 84 15.41 2.10 -9.44
CA ALA A 84 16.47 1.47 -8.64
C ALA A 84 16.58 2.05 -7.21
N ASN A 85 16.37 3.37 -7.06
CA ASN A 85 16.43 4.08 -5.77
C ASN A 85 15.06 4.17 -5.06
N GLY A 86 14.04 3.46 -5.56
CA GLY A 86 12.66 3.57 -5.08
C GLY A 86 11.88 4.71 -5.75
N ARG A 87 10.56 4.62 -5.66
CA ARG A 87 9.64 5.62 -6.20
C ARG A 87 9.35 6.65 -5.11
N ASP A 88 9.31 7.94 -5.47
CA ASP A 88 8.83 8.99 -4.56
C ASP A 88 7.42 8.65 -4.08
N LEU A 89 7.20 8.76 -2.76
CA LEU A 89 5.90 8.48 -2.13
C LEU A 89 4.94 9.67 -2.25
N ARG A 90 5.42 10.84 -2.66
CA ARG A 90 4.60 12.03 -2.80
C ARG A 90 3.54 11.86 -3.89
N ASP A 91 2.26 12.07 -3.54
CA ASP A 91 1.19 12.05 -4.53
C ASP A 91 1.21 13.37 -5.30
N SER A 92 1.62 13.33 -6.57
CA SER A 92 1.67 14.49 -7.46
C SER A 92 0.31 15.16 -7.69
N ARG A 93 -0.80 14.49 -7.34
CA ARG A 93 -2.16 15.05 -7.41
C ARG A 93 -2.59 15.82 -6.15
N ARG A 94 -1.74 15.92 -5.13
CA ARG A 94 -2.06 16.66 -3.90
C ARG A 94 -2.11 18.16 -4.17
N LYS A 95 -3.26 18.79 -3.90
CA LYS A 95 -3.41 20.25 -3.99
C LYS A 95 -2.50 20.92 -2.97
N VAL A 96 -1.59 21.77 -3.43
CA VAL A 96 -0.74 22.62 -2.60
C VAL A 96 -1.42 23.99 -2.48
N TRP A 97 -1.58 24.48 -1.26
CA TRP A 97 -2.03 25.85 -1.04
C TRP A 97 -0.84 26.78 -1.24
N LEU A 98 -0.91 27.64 -2.26
CA LEU A 98 0.02 28.75 -2.43
C LEU A 98 -0.58 29.93 -1.66
N LEU A 99 0.05 30.31 -0.55
CA LEU A 99 -0.27 31.57 0.12
C LEU A 99 0.37 32.70 -0.69
N PRO A 100 -0.37 33.74 -1.10
CA PRO A 100 0.23 34.91 -1.73
C PRO A 100 1.15 35.61 -0.72
N ALA A 101 2.29 36.10 -1.24
CA ALA A 101 3.31 36.84 -0.49
C ALA A 101 2.82 38.22 -0.04
#